data_AF-A0A942GDD5-F1
#
_entry.id   AF-A0A942GDD5-F1
#
_cell.length_a   1.000
_cell.length_b   1.000
_cell.length_c   1.000
_cell.angle_alpha   90.00
_cell.angle_beta   90.00
_cell.angle_gamma   90.00
#
_symmetry.space_group_name_H-M   'P 1'
#
loop_
_entity.id
_entity.type
_entity.pdbx_description
1 polymer ?
#
loop_
_entity_poly.entity_id
_entity_poly.type
_entity_poly.pdbx_seq_one_letter_code
_entity_poly.pdbx_strand_id
1 'polypeptide(L)'
;LIGQFAAGSGKKAGEFYTPQQISTILSKIVTLDSQDPSKGKKKKLNNVYDFACGSGSLLLNVRKQMGSNGIGKIFGQEKNITTYNLARMNMLLHGVKDTEFEIYHGDTLLNDWAILNELNPAKKVEFDAVVANPPFSYRWEPKESMGEDFRFKSYGLAPKSAADFAFLLHGFHFLSKEGTMAIILPHGVLFRGGVEERIRRKLLIDDNIDTVIGLPANLFFSTGIPVCILVLKKCKKFDDVLFINASEYFEKGKRQNVLWPEHISKIIDTYQNRPLKIERYARTVSMEEIEKNDYNLNISRYVSTAIDEKEIDLQKVNQQLVEIEKDIVKARETHNKFLEELGLPPIK
;
A
#
# COMPACT_ATOMS: atom_id res chain seq x y z
N LEU A 1 17.32 1.21 16.20
CA LEU A 1 18.30 0.11 16.08
C LEU A 1 17.90 -0.96 15.05
N ILE A 2 16.77 -1.67 15.18
CA ILE A 2 16.41 -2.79 14.27
C ILE A 2 16.33 -2.35 12.80
N GLY A 3 15.72 -1.19 12.51
CA GLY A 3 15.70 -0.65 11.14
C GLY A 3 17.08 -0.25 10.59
N GLN A 4 18.03 0.14 11.46
CA GLN A 4 19.41 0.43 11.06
C GLN A 4 20.22 -0.85 10.85
N PHE A 5 19.97 -1.88 11.66
CA PHE A 5 20.52 -3.23 11.45
C PHE A 5 20.03 -3.78 10.11
N ALA A 6 18.73 -3.60 9.81
CA ALA A 6 18.16 -3.98 8.53
C ALA A 6 18.80 -3.22 7.35
N ALA A 7 19.02 -1.91 7.50
CA ALA A 7 19.72 -1.12 6.48
C ALA A 7 21.19 -1.52 6.29
N GLY A 8 21.83 -2.12 7.30
CA GLY A 8 23.24 -2.56 7.27
C GLY A 8 23.45 -3.99 6.77
N SER A 9 22.48 -4.90 6.91
CA SER A 9 22.64 -6.33 6.58
C SER A 9 22.36 -6.71 5.11
N GLY A 10 22.12 -5.73 4.21
CA GLY A 10 21.93 -5.98 2.77
C GLY A 10 20.63 -6.73 2.42
N LYS A 11 20.64 -7.49 1.31
CA LYS A 11 19.45 -8.14 0.70
C LYS A 11 18.60 -8.97 1.68
N LYS A 12 19.20 -9.61 2.68
CA LYS A 12 18.50 -10.47 3.66
C LYS A 12 17.66 -9.70 4.68
N ALA A 13 17.96 -8.42 4.93
CA ALA A 13 17.29 -7.69 6.00
C ALA A 13 15.93 -7.07 5.60
N GLY A 14 15.75 -6.77 4.32
CA GLY A 14 14.45 -6.29 3.80
C GLY A 14 13.39 -7.38 3.75
N GLU A 15 13.74 -8.65 4.04
CA GLU A 15 12.79 -9.76 4.18
C GLU A 15 12.09 -9.77 5.54
N PHE A 16 12.60 -9.05 6.55
CA PHE A 16 12.11 -9.14 7.93
C PHE A 16 11.59 -7.82 8.53
N TYR A 17 11.73 -6.70 7.79
CA TYR A 17 11.39 -5.37 8.28
C TYR A 17 10.62 -4.54 7.26
N THR A 18 9.41 -4.14 7.63
CA THR A 18 8.59 -3.19 6.87
C THR A 18 9.02 -1.76 7.22
N PRO A 19 9.34 -0.90 6.22
CA PRO A 19 9.66 0.51 6.47
C PRO A 19 8.60 1.20 7.35
N GLN A 20 9.06 2.04 8.27
CA GLN A 20 8.22 2.68 9.28
C GLN A 20 7.11 3.53 8.67
N GLN A 21 7.41 4.21 7.56
CA GLN A 21 6.45 5.03 6.83
C GLN A 21 5.27 4.21 6.31
N ILE A 22 5.56 3.07 5.69
CA ILE A 22 4.53 2.16 5.13
C ILE A 22 3.76 1.51 6.27
N SER A 23 4.45 1.06 7.32
CA SER A 23 3.82 0.51 8.53
C SER A 23 2.84 1.50 9.18
N THR A 24 3.15 2.80 9.13
CA THR A 24 2.27 3.86 9.62
C THR A 24 1.00 3.98 8.78
N ILE A 25 1.08 3.78 7.45
CA ILE A 25 -0.10 3.77 6.58
C ILE A 25 -1.02 2.60 6.94
N LEU A 26 -0.49 1.37 6.99
CA LEU A 26 -1.29 0.17 7.30
C LEU A 26 -1.94 0.29 8.68
N SER A 27 -1.15 0.66 9.70
CA SER A 27 -1.67 0.79 11.06
C SER A 27 -2.72 1.89 11.19
N LYS A 28 -2.58 3.02 10.50
CA LYS A 28 -3.63 4.04 10.47
C LYS A 28 -4.90 3.53 9.77
N ILE A 29 -4.79 2.83 8.65
CA ILE A 29 -5.95 2.28 7.93
C ILE A 29 -6.75 1.30 8.78
N VAL A 30 -6.10 0.30 9.38
CA VAL A 30 -6.81 -0.78 10.10
C VAL A 30 -7.38 -0.34 11.46
N THR A 31 -6.93 0.79 11.99
CA THR A 31 -7.42 1.35 13.26
C THR A 31 -8.61 2.29 13.10
N LEU A 32 -8.97 2.65 11.86
CA LEU A 32 -10.17 3.42 11.57
C LEU A 32 -11.42 2.55 11.66
N ASP A 33 -12.57 3.20 11.82
CA ASP A 33 -13.88 2.55 11.71
C ASP A 33 -13.97 1.79 10.37
N SER A 34 -14.37 0.53 10.43
CA SER A 34 -14.36 -0.37 9.28
C SER A 34 -15.48 -0.07 8.29
N GLN A 35 -16.62 0.42 8.76
CA GLN A 35 -17.76 0.76 7.91
C GLN A 35 -17.62 2.17 7.35
N ASP A 36 -17.18 3.12 8.18
CA ASP A 36 -17.12 4.52 7.82
C ASP A 36 -15.84 5.18 8.37
N PRO A 37 -14.72 5.11 7.62
CA PRO A 37 -13.44 5.66 8.03
C PRO A 37 -13.46 7.15 8.43
N SER A 38 -14.46 7.92 7.99
CA SER A 38 -14.66 9.33 8.36
C SER A 38 -15.01 9.52 9.84
N LYS A 39 -15.60 8.50 10.49
CA LYS A 39 -15.89 8.51 11.94
C LYS A 39 -14.65 8.44 12.82
N GLY A 40 -13.47 8.25 12.21
CA GLY A 40 -12.19 8.25 12.89
C GLY A 40 -11.82 6.88 13.46
N LYS A 41 -10.99 6.89 14.50
CA LYS A 41 -10.37 5.67 15.04
C LYS A 41 -11.35 4.86 15.90
N LYS A 42 -11.28 3.54 15.76
CA LYS A 42 -11.91 2.59 16.69
C LYS A 42 -11.34 2.79 18.09
N LYS A 43 -12.18 2.63 19.12
CA LYS A 43 -11.76 2.74 20.52
C LYS A 43 -10.93 1.54 20.98
N LYS A 44 -11.24 0.36 20.44
CA LYS A 44 -10.61 -0.92 20.81
C LYS A 44 -10.61 -1.87 19.61
N LEU A 45 -9.56 -2.69 19.52
CA LEU A 45 -9.49 -3.88 18.69
C LEU A 45 -9.36 -5.09 19.61
N ASN A 46 -10.15 -6.15 19.42
CA ASN A 46 -10.05 -7.33 20.27
C ASN A 46 -8.79 -8.11 19.94
N ASN A 47 -8.65 -8.53 18.68
CA ASN A 47 -7.49 -9.28 18.21
C ASN A 47 -6.88 -8.61 16.97
N VAL A 48 -5.55 -8.48 16.95
CA VAL A 48 -4.79 -7.99 15.80
C VAL A 48 -3.86 -9.10 15.32
N TYR A 49 -3.74 -9.30 14.02
CA TYR A 49 -2.93 -10.38 13.45
C TYR A 49 -2.00 -9.93 12.33
N ASP A 50 -0.80 -10.50 12.34
CA ASP A 50 0.17 -10.42 11.24
C ASP A 50 0.76 -11.82 10.98
N PHE A 51 0.38 -12.42 9.86
CA PHE A 51 0.75 -13.78 9.49
C PHE A 51 2.13 -13.89 8.83
N ALA A 52 2.85 -12.77 8.66
CA ALA A 52 4.22 -12.75 8.16
C ALA A 52 4.97 -11.65 8.93
N CYS A 53 4.98 -11.78 10.26
CA CYS A 53 5.19 -10.63 11.13
C CYS A 53 6.62 -10.11 11.16
N GLY A 54 7.60 -10.87 10.65
CA GLY A 54 8.99 -10.46 10.66
C GLY A 54 9.42 -10.09 12.06
N SER A 55 10.02 -8.91 12.23
CA SER A 55 10.43 -8.39 13.54
C SER A 55 9.28 -7.99 14.48
N GLY A 56 8.01 -8.17 14.10
CA GLY A 56 6.83 -7.73 14.86
C GLY A 56 6.63 -6.21 14.87
N SER A 57 7.42 -5.46 14.08
CA SER A 57 7.39 -3.99 14.08
C SER A 57 6.08 -3.42 13.53
N LEU A 58 5.43 -4.12 12.60
CA LEU A 58 4.13 -3.71 12.06
C LEU A 58 3.03 -3.80 13.12
N LEU A 59 2.97 -4.90 13.86
CA LEU A 59 2.07 -5.10 15.00
C LEU A 59 2.29 -4.05 16.10
N LEU A 60 3.55 -3.74 16.44
CA LEU A 60 3.88 -2.67 17.39
C LEU A 60 3.40 -1.29 16.91
N ASN A 61 3.41 -1.04 15.60
CA ASN A 61 2.87 0.18 15.03
C ASN A 61 1.34 0.27 15.18
N VAL A 62 0.62 -0.84 15.01
CA VAL A 62 -0.83 -0.89 15.31
C VAL A 62 -1.08 -0.58 16.79
N ARG A 63 -0.32 -1.19 17.71
CA ARG A 63 -0.40 -0.89 19.15
C ARG A 63 -0.14 0.58 19.45
N LYS A 64 0.86 1.19 18.81
CA LYS A 64 1.14 2.62 18.95
C LYS A 64 -0.04 3.49 18.50
N GLN A 65 -0.74 3.13 17.42
CA GLN A 65 -1.90 3.89 16.95
C GLN A 65 -3.13 3.77 17.85
N MET A 66 -3.31 2.62 18.51
CA MET A 66 -4.42 2.32 19.41
C MET A 66 -4.15 2.72 20.87
N GLY A 67 -2.89 2.93 21.25
CA GLY A 67 -2.47 3.15 22.64
C GLY A 67 -2.35 1.84 23.43
N SER A 68 -1.77 1.93 24.63
CA SER A 68 -1.35 0.76 25.42
C SER A 68 -2.47 -0.21 25.79
N ASN A 69 -3.72 0.28 25.91
CA ASN A 69 -4.89 -0.52 26.28
C ASN A 69 -5.92 -0.66 25.14
N GLY A 70 -5.58 -0.23 23.93
CA GLY A 70 -6.50 -0.22 22.79
C GLY A 70 -6.58 -1.55 22.04
N ILE A 71 -5.76 -2.54 22.40
CA ILE A 71 -5.75 -3.88 21.80
C ILE A 71 -5.95 -4.94 22.89
N GLY A 72 -6.82 -5.92 22.67
CA GLY A 72 -7.01 -7.06 23.57
C GLY A 72 -5.84 -8.03 23.51
N LYS A 73 -5.56 -8.61 22.33
CA LYS A 73 -4.42 -9.51 22.12
C LYS A 73 -3.82 -9.36 20.73
N ILE A 74 -2.49 -9.45 20.66
CA ILE A 74 -1.69 -9.36 19.43
C ILE A 74 -1.26 -10.77 19.02
N PHE A 75 -1.51 -11.14 17.77
CA PHE A 75 -1.11 -12.42 17.20
C PHE A 75 -0.12 -12.19 16.08
N GLY A 76 0.95 -13.00 16.04
CA GLY A 76 1.93 -12.96 14.96
C GLY A 76 2.35 -14.35 14.54
N GLN A 77 2.68 -14.54 13.29
CA GLN A 77 3.28 -15.78 12.80
C GLN A 77 4.52 -15.46 11.96
N GLU A 78 5.60 -16.20 12.23
CA GLU A 78 6.87 -16.06 11.52
C GLU A 78 7.49 -17.44 11.26
N LYS A 79 7.93 -17.66 10.02
CA LYS A 79 8.51 -18.94 9.58
C LYS A 79 9.98 -19.08 9.99
N ASN A 80 10.73 -17.98 10.03
CA ASN A 80 12.14 -18.02 10.38
C ASN A 80 12.34 -17.95 11.91
N ILE A 81 12.95 -18.97 12.49
CA ILE A 81 13.18 -19.06 13.95
C ILE A 81 13.93 -17.86 14.54
N THR A 82 14.93 -17.32 13.83
CA THR A 82 15.72 -16.16 14.29
C THR A 82 14.84 -14.92 14.35
N THR A 83 14.06 -14.69 13.30
CA THR A 83 13.15 -13.54 13.20
C THR A 83 11.97 -13.68 14.16
N TYR A 84 11.46 -14.89 14.37
CA TYR A 84 10.47 -15.22 15.38
C TYR A 84 10.95 -14.84 16.79
N ASN A 85 12.17 -15.24 17.16
CA ASN A 85 12.75 -14.88 18.46
C ASN A 85 12.94 -13.36 18.58
N LEU A 86 13.39 -12.71 17.51
CA LEU A 86 13.48 -11.25 17.44
C LEU A 86 12.11 -10.59 17.67
N ALA A 87 11.04 -11.07 17.04
CA ALA A 87 9.70 -10.52 17.21
C ALA A 87 9.24 -10.57 18.67
N ARG A 88 9.44 -11.72 19.33
CA ARG A 88 9.09 -11.89 20.75
C ARG A 88 9.89 -10.96 21.66
N MET A 89 11.21 -10.90 21.47
CA MET A 89 12.06 -9.95 22.21
C MET A 89 11.63 -8.50 21.96
N ASN A 90 11.30 -8.16 20.72
CA ASN A 90 10.90 -6.82 20.33
C ASN A 90 9.57 -6.40 20.99
N MET A 91 8.61 -7.32 21.11
CA MET A 91 7.36 -7.09 21.85
C MET A 91 7.62 -6.77 23.33
N LEU A 92 8.41 -7.60 24.00
CA LEU A 92 8.74 -7.43 25.43
C LEU A 92 9.50 -6.12 25.69
N LEU A 93 10.48 -5.79 24.83
CA LEU A 93 11.27 -4.55 24.95
C LEU A 93 10.44 -3.28 24.74
N HIS A 94 9.33 -3.36 24.01
CA HIS A 94 8.36 -2.26 23.86
C HIS A 94 7.25 -2.32 24.91
N GLY A 95 7.43 -3.10 25.98
CA GLY A 95 6.52 -3.17 27.12
C GLY A 95 5.18 -3.80 26.80
N VAL A 96 5.10 -4.68 25.80
CA VAL A 96 3.94 -5.58 25.61
C VAL A 96 4.09 -6.72 26.60
N LYS A 97 3.08 -6.96 27.44
CA LYS A 97 3.13 -8.06 28.42
C LYS A 97 3.01 -9.40 27.71
N ASP A 98 3.61 -10.45 28.27
CA ASP A 98 3.55 -11.81 27.70
C ASP A 98 2.10 -12.31 27.52
N THR A 99 1.17 -11.87 28.37
CA THR A 99 -0.27 -12.20 28.24
C THR A 99 -1.01 -11.44 27.13
N GLU A 100 -0.42 -10.36 26.60
CA GLU A 100 -1.02 -9.47 25.60
C GLU A 100 -0.63 -9.85 24.16
N PHE A 101 0.29 -10.80 23.97
CA PHE A 101 0.68 -11.25 22.63
C PHE A 101 0.96 -12.75 22.54
N GLU A 102 0.83 -13.30 21.35
CA GLU A 102 1.23 -14.65 21.01
C GLU A 102 1.87 -14.65 19.62
N ILE A 103 3.17 -14.92 19.56
CA ILE A 103 3.87 -15.13 18.29
C ILE A 103 4.06 -16.63 18.13
N TYR A 104 3.75 -17.17 16.95
CA TYR A 104 3.94 -18.58 16.60
C TYR A 104 5.04 -18.75 15.56
N HIS A 105 5.84 -19.80 15.73
CA HIS A 105 6.87 -20.21 14.79
C HIS A 105 6.33 -21.31 13.88
N GLY A 106 6.09 -20.99 12.60
CA GLY A 106 5.58 -21.97 11.63
C GLY A 106 5.23 -21.36 10.28
N ASP A 107 4.90 -22.21 9.30
CA ASP A 107 4.59 -21.76 7.94
C ASP A 107 3.11 -21.41 7.79
N THR A 108 2.86 -20.15 7.46
CA THR A 108 1.53 -19.59 7.23
C THR A 108 0.78 -20.29 6.09
N LEU A 109 1.47 -20.69 5.03
CA LEU A 109 0.83 -21.35 3.88
C LEU A 109 0.43 -22.79 4.23
N LEU A 110 1.18 -23.46 5.11
CA LEU A 110 0.84 -24.80 5.62
C LEU A 110 -0.23 -24.79 6.71
N ASN A 111 -0.56 -23.62 7.26
CA ASN A 111 -1.50 -23.44 8.37
C ASN A 111 -1.10 -24.24 9.62
N ASP A 112 0.18 -24.23 10.00
CA ASP A 112 0.70 -25.07 11.09
C ASP A 112 0.17 -24.70 12.49
N TRP A 113 -0.37 -23.49 12.66
CA TRP A 113 -0.80 -23.01 13.96
C TRP A 113 -2.15 -23.61 14.37
N ALA A 114 -2.15 -24.45 15.41
CA ALA A 114 -3.35 -25.15 15.88
C ALA A 114 -4.57 -24.25 16.16
N ILE A 115 -4.38 -23.03 16.67
CA ILE A 115 -5.49 -22.10 16.94
C ILE A 115 -6.22 -21.65 15.67
N LEU A 116 -5.55 -21.74 14.52
CA LEU A 116 -6.09 -21.40 13.19
C LEU A 116 -6.75 -22.59 12.50
N ASN A 117 -6.72 -23.79 13.10
CA ASN A 117 -7.34 -25.01 12.59
C ASN A 117 -8.58 -25.44 13.38
N GLU A 118 -9.14 -24.54 14.18
CA GLU A 118 -10.37 -24.83 14.93
C GLU A 118 -11.53 -25.11 13.97
N LEU A 119 -12.05 -26.34 14.03
CA LEU A 119 -13.13 -26.82 13.16
C LEU A 119 -14.49 -26.29 13.59
N ASN A 120 -14.66 -25.93 14.87
CA ASN A 120 -15.89 -25.35 15.37
C ASN A 120 -15.97 -23.86 14.98
N PRO A 121 -16.90 -23.46 14.10
CA PRO A 121 -17.01 -22.07 13.66
C PRO A 121 -17.23 -21.07 14.80
N ALA A 122 -17.86 -21.49 15.90
CA ALA A 122 -18.10 -20.63 17.07
C ALA A 122 -16.86 -20.39 17.93
N LYS A 123 -15.81 -21.21 17.76
CA LYS A 123 -14.53 -21.08 18.46
C LYS A 123 -13.40 -20.60 17.57
N LYS A 124 -13.66 -20.50 16.26
CA LYS A 124 -12.70 -20.02 15.28
C LYS A 124 -12.22 -18.62 15.69
N VAL A 125 -10.90 -18.46 15.76
CA VAL A 125 -10.32 -17.15 16.03
C VAL A 125 -10.58 -16.21 14.85
N GLU A 126 -11.00 -15.00 15.16
CA GLU A 126 -11.16 -13.91 14.21
C GLU A 126 -10.40 -12.67 14.67
N PHE A 127 -10.00 -11.85 13.70
CA PHE A 127 -9.16 -10.67 13.92
C PHE A 127 -9.85 -9.40 13.42
N ASP A 128 -9.88 -8.37 14.25
CA ASP A 128 -10.48 -7.07 13.92
C ASP A 128 -9.56 -6.22 13.04
N ALA A 129 -8.26 -6.51 13.09
CA ALA A 129 -7.28 -5.93 12.19
C ALA A 129 -6.28 -7.00 11.75
N VAL A 130 -6.08 -7.11 10.45
CA VAL A 130 -5.03 -7.95 9.85
C VAL A 130 -4.09 -7.04 9.09
N VAL A 131 -2.81 -7.06 9.43
CA VAL A 131 -1.76 -6.29 8.74
C VAL A 131 -0.67 -7.23 8.32
N ALA A 132 -0.16 -7.11 7.09
CA ALA A 132 0.89 -8.00 6.65
C ALA A 132 1.76 -7.39 5.55
N ASN A 133 3.03 -7.78 5.56
CA ASN A 133 4.00 -7.57 4.49
C ASN A 133 4.62 -8.92 4.11
N PRO A 134 3.87 -9.82 3.44
CA PRO A 134 4.39 -11.13 3.07
C PRO A 134 5.54 -11.02 2.06
N PRO A 135 6.36 -12.07 1.91
CA PRO A 135 7.38 -12.12 0.86
C PRO A 135 6.76 -12.01 -0.54
N PHE A 136 7.24 -11.05 -1.34
CA PHE A 136 6.65 -10.74 -2.65
C PHE A 136 6.92 -11.84 -3.68
N SER A 137 5.87 -12.28 -4.34
CA SER A 137 5.91 -13.31 -5.40
C SER A 137 6.73 -14.54 -5.00
N TYR A 138 6.57 -14.95 -3.75
CA TYR A 138 7.20 -16.13 -3.19
C TYR A 138 6.83 -17.37 -4.00
N ARG A 139 7.85 -18.09 -4.48
CA ARG A 139 7.63 -19.39 -5.14
C ARG A 139 7.34 -20.43 -4.07
N TRP A 140 6.32 -21.24 -4.33
CA TRP A 140 5.81 -22.21 -3.38
C TRP A 140 5.29 -23.46 -4.09
N GLU A 141 5.08 -24.52 -3.31
CA GLU A 141 4.63 -25.82 -3.79
C GLU A 141 3.26 -26.16 -3.19
N PRO A 142 2.16 -25.63 -3.76
CA PRO A 142 0.82 -26.00 -3.34
C PRO A 142 0.56 -27.48 -3.63
N LYS A 143 0.04 -28.20 -2.64
CA LYS A 143 -0.51 -29.55 -2.81
C LYS A 143 -1.94 -29.44 -3.36
N GLU A 144 -2.38 -30.39 -4.17
CA GLU A 144 -3.76 -30.40 -4.69
C GLU A 144 -4.80 -30.38 -3.56
N SER A 145 -4.52 -31.08 -2.45
CA SER A 145 -5.38 -31.09 -1.26
C SER A 145 -5.58 -29.71 -0.63
N MET A 146 -4.68 -28.75 -0.84
CA MET A 146 -4.86 -27.37 -0.37
C MET A 146 -5.99 -26.66 -1.12
N GLY A 147 -6.42 -27.16 -2.29
CA GLY A 147 -7.57 -26.62 -3.00
C GLY A 147 -8.88 -26.77 -2.21
N GLU A 148 -8.95 -27.79 -1.34
CA GLU A 148 -10.10 -28.05 -0.47
C GLU A 148 -9.97 -27.39 0.91
N ASP A 149 -8.84 -26.73 1.20
CA ASP A 149 -8.63 -25.97 2.42
C ASP A 149 -9.67 -24.83 2.50
N PHE A 150 -10.26 -24.64 3.68
CA PHE A 150 -11.29 -23.63 3.93
C PHE A 150 -10.85 -22.20 3.60
N ARG A 151 -9.54 -21.92 3.55
CA ARG A 151 -8.95 -20.63 3.16
C ARG A 151 -9.02 -20.40 1.66
N PHE A 152 -8.93 -21.45 0.86
CA PHE A 152 -8.74 -21.37 -0.59
C PHE A 152 -9.92 -21.90 -1.40
N LYS A 153 -10.72 -22.83 -0.84
CA LYS A 153 -11.80 -23.53 -1.54
C LYS A 153 -12.78 -22.64 -2.30
N SER A 154 -13.14 -21.49 -1.75
CA SER A 154 -14.09 -20.57 -2.39
C SER A 154 -13.50 -19.68 -3.50
N TYR A 155 -12.16 -19.60 -3.60
CA TYR A 155 -11.45 -18.65 -4.46
C TYR A 155 -10.51 -19.32 -5.48
N GLY A 156 -9.90 -20.44 -5.08
CA GLY A 156 -8.85 -21.14 -5.81
C GLY A 156 -7.46 -20.96 -5.20
N LEU A 157 -6.52 -21.77 -5.68
CA LEU A 157 -5.12 -21.73 -5.25
C LEU A 157 -4.28 -20.78 -6.10
N ALA A 158 -3.42 -19.98 -5.47
CA ALA A 158 -2.46 -19.14 -6.18
C ALA A 158 -1.44 -20.00 -6.98
N PRO A 159 -0.88 -19.49 -8.09
CA PRO A 159 0.06 -20.24 -8.91
C PRO A 159 1.38 -20.51 -8.17
N LYS A 160 2.08 -21.60 -8.54
CA LYS A 160 3.39 -21.98 -7.95
C LYS A 160 4.44 -20.87 -8.03
N SER A 161 4.36 -20.03 -9.06
CA SER A 161 5.28 -18.92 -9.29
C SER A 161 5.10 -17.74 -8.33
N ALA A 162 3.94 -17.60 -7.68
CA ALA A 162 3.63 -16.47 -6.82
C ALA A 162 2.56 -16.82 -5.77
N ALA A 163 2.94 -16.82 -4.49
CA ALA A 163 2.04 -17.08 -3.37
C ALA A 163 1.25 -15.83 -2.90
N ASP A 164 1.34 -14.70 -3.60
CA ASP A 164 0.77 -13.40 -3.18
C ASP A 164 -0.72 -13.51 -2.78
N PHE A 165 -1.55 -14.14 -3.63
CA PHE A 165 -2.97 -14.36 -3.32
C PHE A 165 -3.20 -15.43 -2.24
N ALA A 166 -2.31 -16.41 -2.07
CA ALA A 166 -2.45 -17.40 -0.99
C ALA A 166 -2.28 -16.73 0.38
N PHE A 167 -1.31 -15.82 0.51
CA PHE A 167 -1.17 -14.99 1.72
C PHE A 167 -2.36 -14.06 1.95
N LEU A 168 -2.82 -13.38 0.89
CA LEU A 168 -4.01 -12.51 0.97
C LEU A 168 -5.23 -13.30 1.47
N LEU A 169 -5.52 -14.44 0.85
CA LEU A 169 -6.68 -15.27 1.20
C LEU A 169 -6.58 -15.86 2.61
N HIS A 170 -5.38 -16.24 3.05
CA HIS A 170 -5.16 -16.70 4.43
C HIS A 170 -5.54 -15.61 5.44
N GLY A 171 -4.98 -14.40 5.30
CA GLY A 171 -5.33 -13.29 6.19
C GLY A 171 -6.82 -12.91 6.13
N PHE A 172 -7.38 -12.89 4.93
CA PHE A 172 -8.77 -12.55 4.70
C PHE A 172 -9.73 -13.58 5.33
N HIS A 173 -9.38 -14.86 5.32
CA HIS A 173 -10.20 -15.93 5.91
C HIS A 173 -10.44 -15.72 7.42
N PHE A 174 -9.41 -15.28 8.15
CA PHE A 174 -9.47 -15.03 9.60
C PHE A 174 -9.86 -13.60 9.99
N LEU A 175 -10.14 -12.73 9.02
CA LEU A 175 -10.67 -11.39 9.30
C LEU A 175 -12.08 -11.49 9.91
N SER A 176 -12.38 -10.72 10.95
CA SER A 176 -13.74 -10.65 11.50
C SER A 176 -14.68 -9.91 10.53
N LYS A 177 -16.01 -10.06 10.70
CA LYS A 177 -16.99 -9.38 9.83
C LYS A 177 -16.85 -7.86 9.83
N GLU A 178 -16.52 -7.29 11.00
CA GLU A 178 -16.28 -5.85 11.18
C GLU A 178 -14.78 -5.50 11.13
N GLY A 179 -13.94 -6.43 10.70
CA GLY A 179 -12.50 -6.27 10.62
C GLY A 179 -12.05 -5.52 9.36
N THR A 180 -10.86 -4.93 9.44
CA THR A 180 -10.17 -4.35 8.27
C THR A 180 -8.81 -5.02 8.08
N MET A 181 -8.56 -5.54 6.88
CA MET A 181 -7.25 -6.06 6.49
C MET A 181 -6.53 -5.05 5.60
N ALA A 182 -5.25 -4.80 5.87
CA ALA A 182 -4.36 -4.05 4.98
C ALA A 182 -3.09 -4.84 4.70
N ILE A 183 -2.86 -5.19 3.44
CA ILE A 183 -1.74 -6.04 3.02
C ILE A 183 -0.91 -5.36 1.93
N ILE A 184 0.43 -5.41 2.08
CA ILE A 184 1.37 -4.92 1.07
C ILE A 184 1.65 -6.03 0.08
N LEU A 185 1.52 -5.73 -1.21
CA LEU A 185 1.74 -6.68 -2.31
C LEU A 185 2.42 -5.99 -3.49
N PRO A 186 3.11 -6.73 -4.39
CA PRO A 186 3.62 -6.16 -5.62
C PRO A 186 2.46 -5.77 -6.56
N HIS A 187 2.64 -4.73 -7.39
CA HIS A 187 1.62 -4.27 -8.34
C HIS A 187 1.07 -5.38 -9.27
N GLY A 188 1.84 -6.45 -9.51
CA GLY A 188 1.42 -7.57 -10.35
C GLY A 188 0.09 -8.19 -9.92
N VAL A 189 -0.25 -8.22 -8.63
CA VAL A 189 -1.53 -8.78 -8.16
C VAL A 189 -2.75 -8.06 -8.75
N LEU A 190 -2.59 -6.80 -9.14
CA LEU A 190 -3.65 -5.95 -9.68
C LEU A 190 -4.04 -6.34 -11.11
N PHE A 191 -3.13 -6.95 -11.89
CA PHE A 191 -3.33 -7.15 -13.32
C PHE A 191 -2.84 -8.48 -13.88
N ARG A 192 -2.13 -9.32 -13.11
CA ARG A 192 -1.74 -10.67 -13.57
C ARG A 192 -2.99 -11.49 -13.93
N GLY A 193 -2.87 -12.23 -15.02
CA GLY A 193 -3.95 -13.02 -15.63
C GLY A 193 -4.10 -14.43 -15.03
N GLY A 194 -4.94 -15.25 -15.65
CA GLY A 194 -5.02 -16.69 -15.35
C GLY A 194 -5.68 -16.99 -14.01
N VAL A 195 -5.01 -17.76 -13.15
CA VAL A 195 -5.59 -18.15 -11.85
C VAL A 195 -5.76 -16.94 -10.91
N GLU A 196 -4.81 -16.02 -10.92
CA GLU A 196 -4.84 -14.80 -10.10
C GLU A 196 -5.97 -13.86 -10.50
N GLU A 197 -6.25 -13.75 -11.80
CA GLU A 197 -7.40 -13.02 -12.31
C GLU A 197 -8.72 -13.59 -11.79
N ARG A 198 -8.87 -14.93 -11.77
CA ARG A 198 -10.07 -15.57 -11.23
C ARG A 198 -10.26 -15.30 -9.73
N ILE A 199 -9.19 -15.39 -8.94
CA ILE A 199 -9.22 -15.07 -7.50
C ILE A 199 -9.61 -13.60 -7.31
N ARG A 200 -8.94 -12.67 -8.02
CA ARG A 200 -9.22 -11.23 -7.96
C ARG A 200 -10.65 -10.90 -8.35
N ARG A 201 -11.14 -11.47 -9.46
CA ARG A 201 -12.52 -11.33 -9.92
C ARG A 201 -13.50 -11.78 -8.84
N LYS A 202 -13.27 -12.95 -8.22
CA LYS A 202 -14.15 -13.45 -7.16
C LYS A 202 -14.15 -12.53 -5.92
N LEU A 203 -12.99 -12.05 -5.49
CA LEU A 203 -12.89 -11.09 -4.38
C LEU A 203 -13.63 -9.78 -4.65
N LEU A 204 -13.67 -9.32 -5.92
CA LEU A 204 -14.41 -8.14 -6.33
C LEU A 204 -15.92 -8.38 -6.39
N ILE A 205 -16.34 -9.51 -6.97
CA ILE A 205 -17.77 -9.90 -7.05
C ILE A 205 -18.37 -10.09 -5.65
N ASP A 206 -17.58 -10.65 -4.73
CA ASP A 206 -17.97 -10.82 -3.33
C ASP A 206 -17.81 -9.54 -2.50
N ASP A 207 -17.48 -8.42 -3.15
CA ASP A 207 -17.40 -7.09 -2.57
C ASP A 207 -16.37 -6.96 -1.41
N ASN A 208 -15.28 -7.72 -1.50
CA ASN A 208 -14.29 -7.81 -0.42
C ASN A 208 -13.08 -6.88 -0.56
N ILE A 209 -12.86 -6.29 -1.75
CA ILE A 209 -11.81 -5.28 -1.98
C ILE A 209 -12.43 -3.89 -1.81
N ASP A 210 -11.91 -3.11 -0.84
CA ASP A 210 -12.43 -1.80 -0.49
C ASP A 210 -11.61 -0.65 -1.10
N THR A 211 -10.28 -0.78 -1.06
CA THR A 211 -9.35 0.26 -1.53
C THR A 211 -8.07 -0.34 -2.11
N VAL A 212 -7.58 0.25 -3.20
CA VAL A 212 -6.27 -0.02 -3.81
C VAL A 212 -5.40 1.24 -3.70
N ILE A 213 -4.26 1.14 -3.02
CA ILE A 213 -3.32 2.26 -2.83
C ILE A 213 -1.99 1.91 -3.50
N GLY A 214 -1.64 2.59 -4.59
CA GLY A 214 -0.33 2.48 -5.22
C GLY A 214 0.69 3.34 -4.49
N LEU A 215 1.83 2.76 -4.12
CA LEU A 215 2.92 3.47 -3.45
C LEU A 215 4.07 3.75 -4.43
N PRO A 216 4.92 4.75 -4.11
CA PRO A 216 6.16 4.99 -4.84
C PRO A 216 7.06 3.74 -4.95
N ALA A 217 7.82 3.67 -6.04
CA ALA A 217 8.90 2.70 -6.20
C ALA A 217 10.04 2.96 -5.19
N ASN A 218 10.97 2.01 -5.06
CA ASN A 218 12.18 2.14 -4.23
C ASN A 218 11.93 2.52 -2.75
N LEU A 219 10.81 2.12 -2.14
CA LEU A 219 10.56 2.34 -0.71
C LEU A 219 11.16 1.25 0.19
N PHE A 220 11.43 0.06 -0.37
CA PHE A 220 11.99 -1.07 0.36
C PHE A 220 13.48 -1.20 0.11
N PHE A 221 14.23 -1.62 1.14
CA PHE A 221 15.67 -1.86 1.01
C PHE A 221 16.00 -3.07 0.12
N SER A 222 15.12 -4.06 0.06
CA SER A 222 15.33 -5.33 -0.65
C SER A 222 14.97 -5.26 -2.14
N THR A 223 14.11 -4.33 -2.55
CA THR A 223 13.59 -4.27 -3.91
C THR A 223 13.22 -2.85 -4.33
N GLY A 224 13.45 -2.54 -5.60
CA GLY A 224 13.02 -1.30 -6.23
C GLY A 224 11.60 -1.35 -6.83
N ILE A 225 10.96 -2.52 -6.81
CA ILE A 225 9.66 -2.74 -7.44
C ILE A 225 8.59 -1.88 -6.73
N PRO A 226 7.70 -1.20 -7.48
CA PRO A 226 6.55 -0.52 -6.88
C PRO A 226 5.57 -1.51 -6.25
N VAL A 227 5.08 -1.16 -5.08
CA VAL A 227 4.13 -1.97 -4.30
C VAL A 227 2.82 -1.24 -4.13
N CYS A 228 1.76 -2.01 -3.88
CA CYS A 228 0.46 -1.49 -3.53
C CYS A 228 0.03 -2.00 -2.16
N ILE A 229 -0.86 -1.27 -1.50
CA ILE A 229 -1.62 -1.74 -0.36
C ILE A 229 -3.01 -2.09 -0.86
N LEU A 230 -3.45 -3.33 -0.61
CA LEU A 230 -4.85 -3.70 -0.74
C LEU A 230 -5.52 -3.64 0.62
N VAL A 231 -6.66 -2.96 0.67
CA VAL A 231 -7.54 -2.93 1.85
C VAL A 231 -8.72 -3.84 1.58
N LEU A 232 -8.94 -4.81 2.46
CA LEU A 232 -10.02 -5.78 2.36
C LEU A 232 -10.92 -5.74 3.59
N LYS A 233 -12.21 -5.98 3.37
CA LYS A 233 -13.26 -6.06 4.40
C LYS A 233 -14.24 -7.15 4.01
N LYS A 234 -14.79 -7.88 4.98
CA LYS A 234 -15.85 -8.89 4.72
C LYS A 234 -17.23 -8.28 4.55
N CYS A 235 -17.45 -7.13 5.18
CA CYS A 235 -18.66 -6.35 5.08
C CYS A 235 -18.23 -4.90 4.94
N LYS A 236 -18.33 -4.32 3.74
CA LYS A 236 -18.12 -2.89 3.54
C LYS A 236 -19.46 -2.20 3.28
N LYS A 237 -19.51 -0.91 3.61
CA LYS A 237 -20.68 -0.04 3.45
C LYS A 237 -20.84 0.45 2.00
N PHE A 238 -19.72 0.54 1.27
CA PHE A 238 -19.65 1.13 -0.07
C PHE A 238 -19.30 0.03 -1.07
N ASP A 239 -20.14 -0.16 -2.08
CA ASP A 239 -19.96 -1.18 -3.12
C ASP A 239 -18.90 -0.76 -4.17
N ASP A 240 -18.30 0.43 -4.01
CA ASP A 240 -17.22 0.95 -4.85
C ASP A 240 -15.83 0.49 -4.39
N VAL A 241 -14.84 0.69 -5.27
CA VAL A 241 -13.42 0.56 -4.93
C VAL A 241 -12.76 1.92 -5.04
N LEU A 242 -12.11 2.35 -3.96
CA LEU A 242 -11.31 3.57 -3.96
C LEU A 242 -9.90 3.27 -4.50
N PHE A 243 -9.49 4.01 -5.53
CA PHE A 243 -8.12 3.99 -6.04
C PHE A 243 -7.38 5.23 -5.55
N ILE A 244 -6.19 5.04 -4.99
CA ILE A 244 -5.27 6.11 -4.59
C ILE A 244 -3.92 5.86 -5.27
N ASN A 245 -3.48 6.78 -6.11
CA ASN A 245 -2.17 6.77 -6.74
C ASN A 245 -1.21 7.70 -6.02
N ALA A 246 -0.46 7.18 -5.04
CA ALA A 246 0.58 7.93 -4.34
C ALA A 246 1.96 7.82 -5.00
N SER A 247 2.07 7.28 -6.23
CA SER A 247 3.36 6.98 -6.88
C SER A 247 4.28 8.20 -7.04
N GLU A 248 3.72 9.40 -7.20
CA GLU A 248 4.45 10.67 -7.37
C GLU A 248 4.72 11.41 -6.03
N TYR A 249 4.21 10.90 -4.91
CA TYR A 249 4.22 11.58 -3.61
C TYR A 249 5.35 11.07 -2.71
N PHE A 250 6.59 11.40 -3.04
CA PHE A 250 7.77 11.01 -2.28
C PHE A 250 8.91 12.00 -2.47
N GLU A 251 9.84 12.00 -1.52
CA GLU A 251 11.13 12.65 -1.69
C GLU A 251 12.15 11.62 -2.19
N LYS A 252 12.87 11.97 -3.25
CA LYS A 252 13.87 11.06 -3.85
C LYS A 252 15.08 10.97 -2.93
N GLY A 253 15.29 9.82 -2.31
CA GLY A 253 16.49 9.54 -1.54
C GLY A 253 17.59 8.86 -2.35
N LYS A 254 18.79 8.75 -1.76
CA LYS A 254 19.96 8.16 -2.43
C LYS A 254 19.84 6.64 -2.63
N ARG A 255 19.33 5.92 -1.63
CA ARG A 255 19.18 4.44 -1.64
C ARG A 255 17.73 3.99 -1.67
N GLN A 256 16.84 4.78 -1.07
CA GLN A 256 15.40 4.53 -1.01
C GLN A 256 14.68 5.87 -1.07
N ASN A 257 13.47 5.86 -1.62
CA ASN A 257 12.55 6.99 -1.56
C ASN A 257 11.99 7.14 -0.14
N VAL A 258 11.63 8.37 0.21
CA VAL A 258 11.12 8.70 1.55
C VAL A 258 9.71 9.24 1.44
N LEU A 259 8.80 8.66 2.22
CA LEU A 259 7.48 9.22 2.45
C LEU A 259 7.55 10.14 3.68
N TRP A 260 7.36 11.43 3.47
CA TRP A 260 7.26 12.38 4.57
C TRP A 260 5.88 12.27 5.26
N PRO A 261 5.76 12.75 6.51
CA PRO A 261 4.50 12.72 7.24
C PRO A 261 3.31 13.32 6.48
N GLU A 262 3.54 14.34 5.66
CA GLU A 262 2.54 15.02 4.83
C GLU A 262 2.00 14.10 3.74
N HIS A 263 2.88 13.31 3.09
CA HIS A 263 2.48 12.31 2.10
C HIS A 263 1.63 11.22 2.75
N ILE A 264 2.02 10.76 3.94
CA ILE A 264 1.26 9.77 4.71
C ILE A 264 -0.10 10.35 5.11
N SER A 265 -0.15 11.60 5.59
CA SER A 265 -1.42 12.25 5.94
C SER A 265 -2.34 12.30 4.73
N LYS A 266 -1.84 12.76 3.57
CA LYS A 266 -2.66 12.85 2.35
C LYS A 266 -3.30 11.52 1.95
N ILE A 267 -2.55 10.41 2.03
CA ILE A 267 -3.06 9.07 1.74
C ILE A 267 -4.19 8.71 2.72
N ILE A 268 -3.96 8.93 4.02
CA ILE A 268 -4.92 8.59 5.07
C ILE A 268 -6.17 9.47 4.99
N ASP A 269 -6.00 10.78 4.80
CA ASP A 269 -7.10 11.75 4.66
C ASP A 269 -7.96 11.40 3.44
N THR A 270 -7.34 10.94 2.35
CA THR A 270 -8.07 10.51 1.14
C THR A 270 -8.81 9.20 1.37
N TYR A 271 -8.20 8.23 2.06
CA TYR A 271 -8.89 7.00 2.47
C TYR A 271 -10.06 7.28 3.43
N GLN A 272 -9.90 8.22 4.37
CA GLN A 272 -10.93 8.58 5.33
C GLN A 272 -12.14 9.24 4.69
N ASN A 273 -11.90 10.18 3.77
CA ASN A 273 -12.96 10.98 3.16
C ASN A 273 -13.56 10.35 1.90
N ARG A 274 -12.90 9.35 1.30
CA ARG A 274 -13.32 8.65 0.07
C ARG A 274 -13.89 9.59 -1.01
N PRO A 275 -13.14 10.61 -1.45
CA PRO A 275 -13.63 11.58 -2.42
C PRO A 275 -13.94 10.91 -3.76
N LEU A 276 -14.95 11.42 -4.49
CA LEU A 276 -15.33 10.90 -5.81
C LEU A 276 -14.16 10.93 -6.80
N LYS A 277 -13.44 12.05 -6.84
CA LYS A 277 -12.28 12.26 -7.69
C LYS A 277 -11.35 13.31 -7.09
N ILE A 278 -10.06 13.03 -7.10
CA ILE A 278 -8.97 14.00 -6.97
C ILE A 278 -8.09 13.83 -8.21
N GLU A 279 -7.97 14.90 -8.99
CA GLU A 279 -7.24 14.87 -10.26
C GLU A 279 -5.83 14.29 -10.10
N ARG A 280 -5.47 13.34 -10.97
CA ARG A 280 -4.21 12.60 -10.97
C ARG A 280 -3.84 11.84 -9.69
N TYR A 281 -4.72 11.76 -8.69
CA TYR A 281 -4.38 11.21 -7.39
C TYR A 281 -5.35 10.14 -6.89
N ALA A 282 -6.66 10.35 -6.93
CA ALA A 282 -7.60 9.40 -6.38
C ALA A 282 -8.94 9.40 -7.10
N ARG A 283 -9.63 8.26 -7.09
CA ARG A 283 -10.97 8.13 -7.68
C ARG A 283 -11.71 6.94 -7.07
N THR A 284 -12.97 7.12 -6.71
CA THR A 284 -13.87 5.99 -6.43
C THR A 284 -14.46 5.48 -7.73
N VAL A 285 -14.43 4.16 -7.91
CA VAL A 285 -14.80 3.50 -9.17
C VAL A 285 -15.87 2.45 -8.87
N SER A 286 -16.94 2.46 -9.66
CA SER A 286 -18.03 1.50 -9.53
C SER A 286 -17.60 0.11 -10.02
N MET A 287 -18.27 -0.92 -9.51
CA MET A 287 -18.05 -2.29 -9.94
C MET A 287 -18.32 -2.48 -11.45
N GLU A 288 -19.28 -1.76 -12.03
CA GLU A 288 -19.57 -1.80 -13.47
C GLU A 288 -18.39 -1.32 -14.33
N GLU A 289 -17.68 -0.27 -13.92
CA GLU A 289 -16.48 0.20 -14.64
C GLU A 289 -15.32 -0.78 -14.49
N ILE A 290 -15.19 -1.44 -13.33
CA ILE A 290 -14.19 -2.48 -13.10
C ILE A 290 -14.46 -3.72 -13.95
N GLU A 291 -15.73 -4.11 -14.10
CA GLU A 291 -16.15 -5.22 -14.96
C GLU A 291 -15.84 -4.92 -16.43
N LYS A 292 -16.12 -3.70 -16.92
CA LYS A 292 -15.75 -3.24 -18.27
C LYS A 292 -14.23 -3.27 -18.52
N ASN A 293 -13.43 -3.23 -17.46
CA ASN A 293 -11.97 -3.33 -17.49
C ASN A 293 -11.46 -4.74 -17.17
N ASP A 294 -12.28 -5.78 -17.37
CA ASP A 294 -11.94 -7.19 -17.15
C ASP A 294 -11.44 -7.49 -15.72
N TYR A 295 -11.95 -6.76 -14.72
CA TYR A 295 -11.52 -6.87 -13.33
C TYR A 295 -10.03 -6.56 -13.13
N ASN A 296 -9.44 -5.77 -14.03
CA ASN A 296 -8.07 -5.29 -13.92
C ASN A 296 -8.02 -4.09 -12.96
N LEU A 297 -7.26 -4.21 -11.87
CA LEU A 297 -7.12 -3.17 -10.85
C LEU A 297 -5.87 -2.29 -11.05
N ASN A 298 -5.26 -2.32 -12.24
CA ASN A 298 -4.14 -1.43 -12.53
C ASN A 298 -4.59 0.03 -12.39
N ILE A 299 -3.94 0.76 -11.48
CA ILE A 299 -4.33 2.09 -11.04
C ILE A 299 -4.37 3.09 -12.20
N SER A 300 -3.47 2.95 -13.17
CA SER A 300 -3.41 3.84 -14.34
C SER A 300 -4.63 3.75 -15.26
N ARG A 301 -5.48 2.73 -15.11
CA ARG A 301 -6.76 2.62 -15.82
C ARG A 301 -7.83 3.55 -15.27
N TYR A 302 -7.72 3.92 -14.00
CA TYR A 302 -8.76 4.65 -13.27
C TYR A 302 -8.32 6.05 -12.85
N VAL A 303 -7.03 6.24 -12.59
CA VAL A 303 -6.42 7.50 -12.22
C VAL A 303 -5.39 7.85 -13.30
N SER A 304 -5.75 8.77 -14.20
CA SER A 304 -4.83 9.28 -15.21
C SER A 304 -3.73 10.08 -14.55
N THR A 305 -2.46 9.81 -14.86
CA THR A 305 -1.33 10.64 -14.43
C THR A 305 -0.92 11.66 -15.49
N ALA A 306 -1.58 11.63 -16.67
CA ALA A 306 -1.27 12.55 -17.75
C ALA A 306 -1.40 14.00 -17.27
N ILE A 307 -0.43 14.80 -17.67
CA ILE A 307 -0.48 16.25 -17.48
C ILE A 307 -1.14 16.77 -18.74
N ASP A 308 -2.32 17.35 -18.61
CA ASP A 308 -2.91 18.09 -19.73
C ASP A 308 -1.92 19.18 -20.14
N GLU A 309 -1.48 19.14 -21.40
CA GLU A 309 -0.65 20.21 -21.94
C GLU A 309 -1.44 21.51 -21.78
N LYS A 310 -0.82 22.53 -21.18
CA LYS A 310 -1.46 23.84 -21.08
C LYS A 310 -1.82 24.28 -22.50
N GLU A 311 -3.10 24.51 -22.77
CA GLU A 311 -3.53 25.09 -24.03
C GLU A 311 -2.74 26.38 -24.25
N ILE A 312 -1.93 26.39 -25.31
CA ILE A 312 -1.13 27.55 -25.67
C ILE A 312 -2.07 28.53 -26.34
N ASP A 313 -2.31 29.67 -25.69
CA ASP A 313 -2.98 30.79 -26.32
C ASP A 313 -2.06 31.38 -27.41
N LEU A 314 -2.30 30.96 -28.65
CA LEU A 314 -1.54 31.40 -29.82
C LEU A 314 -1.60 32.91 -30.02
N GLN A 315 -2.69 33.57 -29.63
CA GLN A 315 -2.81 35.03 -29.75
C GLN A 315 -1.90 35.71 -28.74
N LYS A 316 -1.90 35.24 -27.49
CA LYS A 316 -1.01 35.75 -26.45
C LYS A 316 0.46 35.52 -26.78
N VAL A 317 0.83 34.34 -27.26
CA VAL A 317 2.21 34.05 -27.69
C VAL A 317 2.61 34.96 -28.86
N ASN A 318 1.73 35.16 -29.84
CA ASN A 318 2.01 36.07 -30.95
C ASN A 318 2.15 37.53 -30.49
N GLN A 319 1.33 37.99 -29.55
CA GLN A 319 1.47 39.32 -28.96
C GLN A 319 2.82 39.48 -28.25
N GLN A 320 3.22 38.49 -27.46
CA GLN A 320 4.54 38.49 -26.80
C GLN A 320 5.69 38.52 -27.82
N LEU A 321 5.59 37.78 -28.93
CA LEU A 321 6.59 37.83 -29.99
C LEU A 321 6.69 39.22 -30.62
N VAL A 322 5.54 39.86 -30.88
CA VAL A 322 5.50 41.23 -31.42
C VAL A 322 6.08 42.25 -30.44
N GLU A 323 5.82 42.11 -29.14
CA GLU A 323 6.42 42.98 -28.10
C GLU A 323 7.94 42.77 -28.01
N ILE A 324 8.41 41.53 -28.00
CA ILE A 324 9.83 41.20 -27.99
C ILE A 324 10.52 41.77 -29.23
N GLU A 325 9.91 41.69 -30.41
CA GLU A 325 10.48 42.28 -31.63
C GLU A 325 10.62 43.80 -31.52
N LYS A 326 9.63 44.50 -30.94
CA LYS A 326 9.71 45.94 -30.69
C LYS A 326 10.83 46.27 -29.71
N ASP A 327 10.98 45.48 -28.65
CA ASP A 327 12.03 45.66 -27.65
C ASP A 327 13.42 45.41 -28.25
N ILE A 328 13.57 44.41 -29.13
CA ILE A 328 14.80 44.15 -29.88
C ILE A 328 15.15 45.34 -30.77
N VAL A 329 14.19 45.88 -31.53
CA VAL A 329 14.42 47.04 -32.38
C VAL A 329 14.87 48.24 -31.54
N LYS A 330 14.18 48.52 -30.44
CA LYS A 330 14.51 49.64 -29.55
C LYS A 330 15.88 49.48 -28.90
N ALA A 331 16.20 48.29 -28.42
CA ALA A 331 17.51 47.97 -27.87
C ALA A 331 18.61 48.13 -28.93
N ARG A 332 18.36 47.69 -30.16
CA ARG A 332 19.29 47.83 -31.29
C ARG A 332 19.51 49.29 -31.67
N GLU A 333 18.46 50.10 -31.75
CA GLU A 333 18.57 51.54 -32.00
C GLU A 333 19.40 52.24 -30.91
N THR A 334 19.15 51.90 -29.64
CA THR A 334 19.90 52.43 -28.51
C THR A 334 21.38 52.03 -28.59
N HIS A 335 21.64 50.78 -28.93
CA HIS A 335 23.00 50.28 -29.13
C HIS A 335 23.71 50.97 -30.30
N ASN A 336 23.04 51.17 -31.44
CA ASN A 336 23.61 51.85 -32.60
C ASN A 336 23.95 53.31 -32.33
N LYS A 337 23.17 54.02 -31.49
CA LYS A 337 23.54 55.37 -31.04
C LYS A 337 24.89 55.39 -30.30
N PHE A 338 25.12 54.42 -29.42
CA PHE A 338 26.42 54.30 -28.74
C PHE A 338 27.55 53.96 -29.70
N LEU A 339 27.31 53.14 -30.73
CA LEU A 339 28.32 52.83 -31.75
C LEU A 339 28.69 54.09 -32.57
N GLU A 340 27.70 54.90 -32.94
CA GLU A 340 27.93 56.17 -33.64
C GLU A 340 28.78 57.14 -32.81
N GLU A 341 28.48 57.28 -31.51
CA GLU A 341 29.29 58.10 -30.58
C GLU A 341 30.75 57.63 -30.49
N LEU A 342 30.98 56.32 -30.67
CA LEU A 342 32.32 55.71 -30.66
C LEU A 342 33.00 55.65 -32.04
N GLY A 343 32.34 56.15 -33.10
CA GLY A 343 32.87 56.12 -34.47
C GLY A 343 32.89 54.73 -35.12
N LEU A 344 32.05 53.81 -34.63
CA LEU A 344 31.94 52.43 -35.12
C LEU A 344 30.69 52.26 -36.01
N PRO A 345 30.72 51.34 -37.00
CA PRO A 345 29.58 51.12 -37.89
C PRO A 345 28.41 50.44 -37.16
N PRO A 346 27.15 50.77 -37.51
CA PRO A 346 25.96 50.21 -36.86
C PRO A 346 25.70 48.74 -37.23
N ILE A 347 24.99 48.03 -36.36
CA ILE A 347 24.55 46.65 -36.57
C ILE A 347 23.12 46.59 -37.12
N LYS A 348 22.86 45.57 -37.96
CA LYS A 348 21.65 45.44 -38.77
C LYS A 348 20.43 44.90 -38.07
#